data_AF-A0A4Z1KK62-F1
#
_entry.id   AF-A0A4Z1KK62-F1
#
_cell.length_a   1.000
_cell.length_b   1.000
_cell.length_c   1.000
_cell.angle_alpha   90.00
_cell.angle_beta   90.00
_cell.angle_gamma   90.00
#
_symmetry.space_group_name_H-M   'P 1'
#
loop_
_entity.id
_entity.type
_entity.pdbx_description
1 polymer ?
#
loop_
_entity_poly.entity_id
_entity_poly.type
_entity_poly.pdbx_seq_one_letter_code
_entity_poly.pdbx_strand_id
1 'polypeptide(L)'
;MPPTEQKILTTFLLPPASLPQIISLASFTLLFPRAVQSSPAIRTLYRDLQHQRAQIIDNVSKAIEQEVRRGSAMERAVVRRRRGDERVIEDDEVGIERAQKKKLQLSNSAQISNLPSSHPHSLHSILPPLEAAVEDLEDEIARIDAETEELLNEMKNTVGGLSDLRFGRLANSGIRGQVLEGLERVEGAAATVGAK
;
A
#
# COMPACT_ATOMS: atom_id res chain seq x y z
N MET A 1 -18.77 -22.53 9.65
CA MET A 1 -17.86 -22.03 8.59
C MET A 1 -16.94 -20.99 9.19
N PRO A 2 -15.64 -20.95 8.83
CA PRO A 2 -14.76 -19.89 9.27
C PRO A 2 -15.28 -18.53 8.78
N PRO A 3 -15.06 -17.44 9.54
CA PRO A 3 -15.48 -16.11 9.11
C PRO A 3 -14.76 -15.73 7.81
N THR A 4 -15.49 -15.11 6.88
CA THR A 4 -14.91 -14.59 5.64
C THR A 4 -13.97 -13.43 5.95
N GLU A 5 -12.94 -13.25 5.12
CA GLU A 5 -11.99 -12.13 5.22
C GLU A 5 -12.70 -10.78 5.32
N GLN A 6 -13.72 -10.56 4.48
CA GLN A 6 -14.55 -9.36 4.53
C GLN A 6 -15.14 -9.14 5.93
N LYS A 7 -15.66 -10.19 6.57
CA LYS A 7 -16.25 -10.11 7.90
C LYS A 7 -15.19 -9.81 8.95
N ILE A 8 -14.00 -10.41 8.85
CA ILE A 8 -12.88 -10.14 9.76
C ILE A 8 -12.46 -8.68 9.66
N LEU A 9 -12.14 -8.20 8.46
CA LEU A 9 -11.66 -6.84 8.23
C LEU A 9 -12.70 -5.79 8.63
N THR A 10 -13.96 -6.00 8.24
CA THR A 10 -15.06 -5.10 8.60
C THR A 10 -15.25 -5.05 10.11
N THR A 11 -15.25 -6.19 10.81
CA THR A 11 -15.46 -6.23 12.26
C THR A 11 -14.27 -5.66 13.04
N PHE A 12 -13.05 -5.75 12.52
CA PHE A 12 -11.86 -5.27 13.23
C PHE A 12 -11.60 -3.77 13.02
N LEU A 13 -11.93 -3.23 11.84
CA LEU A 13 -11.50 -1.88 11.45
C LEU A 13 -12.60 -0.80 11.54
N LEU A 14 -13.88 -1.18 11.51
CA LEU A 14 -14.99 -0.21 11.41
C LEU A 14 -15.81 0.02 12.70
N PRO A 15 -15.97 -0.92 13.64
CA PRO A 15 -16.75 -0.71 14.86
C PRO A 15 -15.88 -0.45 16.11
N PRO A 16 -16.25 0.52 16.98
CA PRO A 16 -17.10 1.69 16.73
C PRO A 16 -16.24 2.86 16.23
N ALA A 17 -16.10 3.01 14.92
CA ALA A 17 -15.23 4.04 14.35
C ALA A 17 -15.88 5.42 14.25
N SER A 18 -17.15 5.63 14.60
CA SER A 18 -17.79 6.96 14.49
C SER A 18 -17.37 7.87 15.65
N LEU A 19 -17.20 9.18 15.37
CA LEU A 19 -16.73 10.13 16.39
C LEU A 19 -17.64 10.19 17.64
N PRO A 20 -18.99 10.23 17.53
CA PRO A 20 -19.86 10.27 18.71
C PRO A 20 -19.71 9.09 19.66
N GLN A 21 -19.33 7.93 19.13
CA GLN A 21 -19.13 6.71 19.92
C GLN A 21 -17.78 6.72 20.67
N ILE A 22 -16.82 7.50 20.19
CA ILE A 22 -15.50 7.64 20.80
C ILE A 22 -15.48 8.81 21.78
N ILE A 23 -16.05 9.93 21.38
CA ILE A 23 -16.17 11.12 22.22
C ILE A 23 -17.44 11.89 21.84
N SER A 24 -18.32 12.10 22.82
CA SER A 24 -19.51 12.94 22.62
C SER A 24 -19.13 14.41 22.53
N LEU A 25 -20.01 15.23 21.93
CA LEU A 25 -19.80 16.69 21.86
C LEU A 25 -19.59 17.32 23.24
N ALA A 26 -20.31 16.84 24.26
CA ALA A 26 -20.15 17.32 25.63
C ALA A 26 -18.75 17.03 26.16
N SER A 27 -18.27 15.79 26.02
CA SER A 27 -16.93 15.39 26.46
C SER A 27 -15.83 16.11 25.68
N PHE A 28 -16.03 16.30 24.37
CA PHE A 28 -15.13 17.07 23.52
C PHE A 28 -15.05 18.54 23.96
N THR A 29 -16.17 19.14 24.36
CA THR A 29 -16.21 20.52 24.83
C THR A 29 -15.43 20.69 26.13
N LEU A 30 -15.42 19.68 27.01
CA LEU A 30 -14.64 19.69 28.26
C LEU A 30 -13.12 19.70 28.05
N LEU A 31 -12.63 19.34 26.86
CA LEU A 31 -11.20 19.41 26.52
C LEU A 31 -10.69 20.86 26.38
N PHE A 32 -11.59 21.82 26.24
CA PHE A 32 -11.24 23.23 26.09
C PHE A 32 -11.31 23.98 27.44
N PRO A 33 -10.51 25.04 27.63
CA PRO A 33 -10.60 25.89 28.83
C PRO A 33 -12.01 26.48 29.02
N ARG A 34 -12.48 26.59 30.26
CA ARG A 34 -13.85 27.07 30.60
C ARG A 34 -14.22 28.39 29.92
N ALA A 35 -13.25 29.30 29.75
CA ALA A 35 -13.45 30.60 29.11
C ALA A 35 -13.93 30.52 27.65
N VAL A 36 -13.63 29.41 26.95
CA VAL A 36 -13.95 29.23 25.52
C VAL A 36 -14.98 28.12 25.27
N GLN A 37 -15.41 27.38 26.30
CA GLN A 37 -16.37 26.27 26.15
C GLN A 37 -17.74 26.68 25.59
N SER A 38 -18.16 27.92 25.82
CA SER A 38 -19.39 28.49 25.27
C SER A 38 -19.26 28.93 23.81
N SER A 39 -18.04 28.91 23.24
CA SER A 39 -17.79 29.36 21.89
C SER A 39 -18.50 28.47 20.86
N PRO A 40 -19.23 29.05 19.89
CA PRO A 40 -19.86 28.28 18.82
C PRO A 40 -18.83 27.54 17.95
N ALA A 41 -17.57 28.01 17.91
CA ALA A 41 -16.48 27.42 17.14
C ALA A 41 -16.20 25.95 17.51
N ILE A 42 -16.43 25.57 18.77
CA ILE A 42 -16.20 24.19 19.24
C ILE A 42 -17.19 23.23 18.57
N ARG A 43 -18.44 23.66 18.35
CA ARG A 43 -19.44 22.84 17.67
C ARG A 43 -19.10 22.67 16.20
N THR A 44 -18.65 23.73 15.53
CA THR A 44 -18.19 23.66 14.13
C THR A 44 -17.00 22.72 14.01
N LEU A 45 -15.98 22.87 14.85
CA LEU A 45 -14.81 21.98 14.86
C LEU A 45 -15.21 20.51 15.08
N TYR A 46 -16.13 20.25 16.02
CA TYR A 46 -16.61 18.88 16.25
C TYR A 46 -17.36 18.32 15.02
N ARG A 47 -18.12 19.16 14.31
CA ARG A 47 -18.79 18.75 13.05
C ARG A 47 -17.80 18.48 11.93
N ASP A 48 -16.75 19.28 11.82
CA ASP A 48 -15.68 19.07 10.84
C ASP A 48 -14.94 17.77 11.11
N LEU A 49 -14.61 17.49 12.39
CA LEU A 49 -14.00 16.22 12.80
C LEU A 49 -14.92 15.02 12.54
N GLN A 50 -16.23 15.17 12.74
CA GLN A 50 -17.21 14.14 12.38
C GLN A 50 -17.16 13.84 10.88
N HIS A 51 -17.12 14.89 10.05
CA HIS A 51 -17.08 14.76 8.60
C HIS A 51 -15.78 14.11 8.11
N GLN A 52 -14.63 14.59 8.59
CA GLN A 52 -13.32 13.99 8.27
C GLN A 52 -13.28 12.51 8.65
N ARG A 53 -13.83 12.17 9.82
CA ARG A 53 -13.86 10.78 10.28
C ARG A 53 -14.79 9.90 9.45
N ALA A 54 -15.94 10.42 9.03
CA ALA A 54 -16.82 9.71 8.10
C ALA A 54 -16.11 9.40 6.78
N GLN A 55 -15.36 10.37 6.22
CA GLN A 55 -14.56 10.14 5.01
C GLN A 55 -13.49 9.06 5.20
N ILE A 56 -12.82 9.01 6.36
CA ILE A 56 -11.84 7.96 6.67
C ILE A 56 -12.53 6.60 6.73
N ILE A 57 -13.68 6.49 7.39
CA ILE A 57 -14.46 5.25 7.46
C ILE A 57 -14.86 4.77 6.06
N ASP A 58 -15.32 5.68 5.20
CA ASP A 58 -15.67 5.36 3.82
C ASP A 58 -14.47 4.87 3.01
N ASN A 59 -13.30 5.52 3.19
CA ASN A 59 -12.06 5.11 2.55
C ASN A 59 -11.59 3.72 3.01
N VAL A 60 -11.64 3.46 4.32
CA VAL A 60 -11.31 2.13 4.89
C VAL A 60 -12.28 1.08 4.36
N SER A 61 -13.57 1.39 4.28
CA SER A 61 -14.59 0.48 3.73
C SER A 61 -14.29 0.12 2.27
N LYS A 62 -13.93 1.11 1.44
CA LYS A 62 -13.51 0.87 0.04
C LYS A 62 -12.21 0.06 -0.04
N ALA A 63 -11.25 0.32 0.83
CA ALA A 63 -10.00 -0.43 0.89
C ALA A 63 -10.24 -1.89 1.27
N ILE A 64 -11.15 -2.17 2.21
CA ILE A 64 -11.56 -3.53 2.58
C ILE A 64 -12.12 -4.27 1.35
N GLU A 65 -12.98 -3.63 0.55
CA GLU A 65 -13.51 -4.24 -0.67
C GLU A 65 -12.42 -4.59 -1.69
N GLN A 66 -11.44 -3.71 -1.85
CA GLN A 66 -10.29 -3.95 -2.74
C GLN A 66 -9.43 -5.09 -2.22
N GLU A 67 -9.18 -5.14 -0.92
CA GLU A 67 -8.36 -6.18 -0.29
C GLU A 67 -9.03 -7.55 -0.42
N VAL A 68 -10.34 -7.65 -0.17
CA VAL A 68 -11.10 -8.90 -0.37
C VAL A 68 -11.02 -9.41 -1.82
N ARG A 69 -11.05 -8.49 -2.80
CA ARG A 69 -10.87 -8.87 -4.22
C ARG A 69 -9.45 -9.38 -4.46
N ARG A 70 -8.44 -8.71 -3.90
CA ARG A 70 -7.04 -9.11 -4.00
C ARG A 70 -6.78 -10.46 -3.33
N GLY A 71 -7.28 -10.68 -2.12
CA GLY A 71 -7.24 -11.94 -1.39
C GLY A 71 -7.85 -13.08 -2.21
N SER A 72 -9.04 -12.88 -2.78
CA SER A 72 -9.68 -13.88 -3.65
C SER A 72 -8.88 -14.19 -4.92
N ALA A 73 -8.16 -13.20 -5.48
CA ALA A 73 -7.32 -13.39 -6.66
C ALA A 73 -6.04 -14.15 -6.30
N MET A 74 -5.45 -13.84 -5.14
CA MET A 74 -4.30 -14.53 -4.57
C MET A 74 -4.62 -15.99 -4.25
N GLU A 75 -5.75 -16.26 -3.60
CA GLU A 75 -6.22 -17.62 -3.31
C GLU A 75 -6.35 -18.43 -4.61
N ARG A 76 -6.97 -17.85 -5.65
CA ARG A 76 -7.08 -18.48 -6.98
C ARG A 76 -5.71 -18.70 -7.62
N ALA A 77 -4.78 -17.76 -7.49
CA ALA A 77 -3.42 -17.91 -8.02
C ALA A 77 -2.67 -19.05 -7.30
N VAL A 78 -2.78 -19.14 -5.98
CA VAL A 78 -2.17 -20.22 -5.18
C VAL A 78 -2.76 -21.58 -5.55
N VAL A 79 -4.09 -21.68 -5.69
CA VAL A 79 -4.74 -22.93 -6.12
C VAL A 79 -4.31 -23.31 -7.53
N ARG A 80 -4.20 -22.35 -8.46
CA ARG A 80 -3.70 -22.60 -9.83
C ARG A 80 -2.26 -23.06 -9.84
N ARG A 81 -1.38 -22.43 -9.05
CA ARG A 81 0.02 -22.84 -8.92
C ARG A 81 0.12 -24.27 -8.40
N ARG A 82 -0.60 -24.60 -7.32
CA ARG A 82 -0.63 -25.96 -6.76
C ARG A 82 -1.09 -27.01 -7.78
N ARG A 83 -2.14 -26.71 -8.55
CA ARG A 83 -2.63 -27.60 -9.63
C ARG A 83 -1.69 -27.64 -10.84
N GLY A 84 -1.00 -26.56 -11.14
CA GLY A 84 0.02 -26.50 -12.18
C GLY A 84 1.21 -27.38 -11.83
N ASP A 85 1.72 -27.24 -10.61
CA ASP A 85 2.78 -28.08 -10.06
C ASP A 85 2.33 -29.56 -10.05
N GLU A 86 1.10 -29.87 -9.65
CA GLU A 86 0.54 -31.24 -9.69
C GLU A 86 0.45 -31.80 -11.12
N ARG A 87 0.07 -31.00 -12.11
CA ARG A 87 0.05 -31.41 -13.52
C ARG A 87 1.44 -31.56 -14.13
N VAL A 88 2.40 -30.70 -13.75
CA VAL A 88 3.79 -30.82 -14.16
C VAL A 88 4.37 -32.11 -13.59
N ILE A 89 4.09 -32.42 -12.31
CA ILE A 89 4.46 -33.70 -11.70
C ILE A 89 3.79 -34.88 -12.43
N GLU A 90 2.50 -34.79 -12.80
CA GLU A 90 1.80 -35.86 -13.53
C GLU A 90 2.36 -36.08 -14.96
N ASP A 91 2.70 -35.01 -15.68
CA ASP A 91 3.27 -35.08 -17.04
C ASP A 91 4.74 -35.54 -17.00
N ASP A 92 5.50 -35.10 -15.99
CA ASP A 92 6.85 -35.59 -15.70
C ASP A 92 6.82 -37.06 -15.29
N GLU A 93 5.87 -37.50 -14.45
CA GLU A 93 5.69 -38.91 -14.07
C GLU A 93 5.34 -39.79 -15.26
N VAL A 94 4.43 -39.35 -16.15
CA VAL A 94 4.08 -40.10 -17.38
C VAL A 94 5.25 -40.15 -18.37
N GLY A 95 6.04 -39.07 -18.46
CA GLY A 95 7.28 -39.02 -19.23
C GLY A 95 8.36 -39.95 -18.68
N ILE A 96 8.53 -39.97 -17.36
CA ILE A 96 9.44 -40.85 -16.62
C ILE A 96 8.98 -42.31 -16.75
N GLU A 97 7.68 -42.63 -16.67
CA GLU A 97 7.17 -44.00 -16.78
C GLU A 97 7.40 -44.55 -18.20
N ARG A 98 7.21 -43.74 -19.25
CA ARG A 98 7.57 -44.12 -20.64
C ARG A 98 9.08 -44.30 -20.82
N ALA A 99 9.90 -43.41 -20.24
CA ALA A 99 11.35 -43.51 -20.30
C ALA A 99 11.87 -44.73 -19.51
N GLN A 100 11.30 -45.01 -18.34
CA GLN A 100 11.59 -46.19 -17.51
C GLN A 100 11.13 -47.47 -18.18
N LYS A 101 9.97 -47.50 -18.85
CA LYS A 101 9.51 -48.66 -19.62
C LYS A 101 10.42 -48.95 -20.83
N LYS A 102 10.90 -47.91 -21.51
CA LYS A 102 11.90 -48.03 -22.60
C LYS A 102 13.26 -48.49 -22.06
N LYS A 103 13.66 -48.01 -20.86
CA LYS A 103 14.89 -48.43 -20.18
C LYS A 103 14.79 -49.87 -19.66
N LEU A 104 13.65 -50.30 -19.10
CA LEU A 104 13.33 -51.67 -18.67
C LEU A 104 13.35 -52.66 -19.84
N GLN A 105 12.82 -52.29 -21.00
CA GLN A 105 12.95 -53.10 -22.22
C GLN A 105 14.40 -53.26 -22.66
N LEU A 106 15.25 -52.24 -22.43
CA LEU A 106 16.69 -52.31 -22.72
C LEU A 106 17.51 -52.94 -21.60
N SER A 107 16.99 -52.99 -20.37
CA SER A 107 17.69 -53.43 -19.16
C SER A 107 17.24 -54.79 -18.62
N ASN A 108 16.51 -55.59 -19.40
CA ASN A 108 16.30 -57.01 -19.15
C ASN A 108 17.60 -57.85 -19.16
N SER A 109 18.78 -57.22 -19.12
CA SER A 109 20.09 -57.86 -19.05
C SER A 109 20.83 -57.67 -17.72
N ALA A 110 20.29 -56.93 -16.73
CA ALA A 110 20.96 -56.82 -15.44
C ALA A 110 20.00 -56.64 -14.27
N GLN A 111 19.95 -57.68 -13.46
CA GLN A 111 19.21 -57.82 -12.22
C GLN A 111 19.60 -56.78 -11.14
N ILE A 112 18.56 -56.13 -10.60
CA ILE A 112 18.25 -55.85 -9.19
C ILE A 112 19.12 -54.81 -8.43
N SER A 113 18.61 -53.58 -8.37
CA SER A 113 18.67 -52.74 -7.15
C SER A 113 17.47 -51.79 -7.11
N ASN A 114 16.50 -52.08 -6.22
CA ASN A 114 15.24 -51.34 -6.06
C ASN A 114 15.35 -50.28 -4.94
N LEU A 115 16.11 -49.21 -5.16
CA LEU A 115 15.98 -47.97 -4.36
C LEU A 115 15.58 -46.82 -5.31
N PRO A 116 14.65 -45.92 -4.92
CA PRO A 116 14.41 -44.71 -5.68
C PRO A 116 15.69 -43.86 -5.64
N SER A 117 16.36 -43.73 -6.78
CA SER A 117 17.50 -42.83 -6.90
C SER A 117 16.98 -41.40 -6.81
N SER A 118 17.08 -40.79 -5.63
CA SER A 118 17.12 -39.32 -5.53
C SER A 118 18.23 -38.88 -6.46
N HIS A 119 17.88 -38.25 -7.59
CA HIS A 119 18.88 -37.78 -8.54
C HIS A 119 19.60 -36.62 -7.85
N PRO A 120 20.90 -36.75 -7.52
CA PRO A 120 21.63 -35.64 -6.94
C PRO A 120 21.65 -34.52 -7.97
N HIS A 121 21.14 -33.34 -7.59
CA HIS A 121 21.32 -32.15 -8.40
C HIS A 121 22.81 -31.99 -8.73
N SER A 122 23.12 -31.87 -10.02
CA SER A 122 24.49 -31.62 -10.47
C SER A 122 24.75 -30.11 -10.47
N LEU A 123 26.01 -29.70 -10.35
CA LEU A 123 26.38 -28.28 -10.44
C LEU A 123 25.80 -27.62 -11.71
N HIS A 124 25.75 -28.36 -12.83
CA HIS A 124 25.18 -27.87 -14.08
C HIS A 124 23.67 -27.59 -14.01
N SER A 125 22.94 -28.25 -13.11
CA SER A 125 21.51 -28.01 -12.89
C SER A 125 21.20 -26.92 -11.86
N ILE A 126 22.15 -26.57 -10.98
CA ILE A 126 21.93 -25.60 -9.88
C ILE A 126 22.51 -24.22 -10.23
N LEU A 127 23.62 -24.17 -10.98
CA LEU A 127 24.29 -22.92 -11.32
C LEU A 127 23.40 -21.95 -12.13
N PRO A 128 22.67 -22.38 -13.19
CA PRO A 128 21.88 -21.43 -13.97
C PRO A 128 20.75 -20.75 -13.17
N PRO A 129 19.97 -21.48 -12.33
CA PRO A 129 19.00 -20.84 -11.44
C PRO A 129 19.65 -19.90 -10.40
N LEU A 130 20.86 -20.21 -9.91
CA LEU A 130 21.57 -19.34 -8.97
C LEU A 130 22.10 -18.07 -9.66
N GLU A 131 22.64 -18.18 -10.86
CA GLU A 131 23.09 -17.03 -11.66
C GLU A 131 21.92 -16.09 -11.97
N ALA A 132 20.78 -16.64 -12.39
CA ALA A 132 19.56 -15.86 -12.59
C ALA A 132 19.07 -15.18 -11.29
N ALA A 133 19.12 -15.90 -10.16
CA ALA A 133 18.75 -15.31 -8.87
C ALA A 133 19.71 -14.20 -8.42
N VAL A 134 21.00 -14.28 -8.79
CA VAL A 134 21.97 -13.21 -8.53
C VAL A 134 21.65 -11.98 -9.38
N GLU A 135 21.39 -12.17 -10.68
CA GLU A 135 20.99 -11.09 -11.59
C GLU A 135 19.71 -10.39 -11.11
N ASP A 136 18.68 -11.16 -10.74
CA ASP A 136 17.42 -10.63 -10.20
C ASP A 136 17.65 -9.78 -8.93
N LEU A 137 18.57 -10.20 -8.04
CA LEU A 137 18.90 -9.47 -6.82
C LEU A 137 19.72 -8.21 -7.10
N GLU A 138 20.65 -8.25 -8.06
CA GLU A 138 21.43 -7.07 -8.47
C GLU A 138 20.53 -6.00 -9.10
N ASP A 139 19.57 -6.40 -9.93
CA ASP A 139 18.55 -5.51 -10.49
C ASP A 139 17.65 -4.91 -9.42
N GLU A 140 17.24 -5.70 -8.43
CA GLU A 140 16.46 -5.22 -7.30
C GLU A 140 17.23 -4.20 -6.45
N ILE A 141 18.52 -4.45 -6.17
CA ILE A 141 19.39 -3.50 -5.45
C ILE A 141 19.48 -2.18 -6.24
N ALA A 142 19.78 -2.24 -7.54
CA ALA A 142 19.90 -1.05 -8.38
C ALA A 142 18.61 -0.22 -8.42
N ARG A 143 17.45 -0.90 -8.46
CA ARG A 143 16.14 -0.25 -8.40
C ARG A 143 15.91 0.45 -7.07
N ILE A 144 16.22 -0.22 -5.95
CA ILE A 144 16.06 0.34 -4.61
C ILE A 144 16.98 1.54 -4.42
N ASP A 145 18.24 1.46 -4.86
CA ASP A 145 19.19 2.56 -4.76
C ASP A 145 18.68 3.81 -5.51
N ALA A 146 18.17 3.64 -6.73
CA ALA A 146 17.57 4.74 -7.49
C ALA A 146 16.36 5.37 -6.77
N GLU A 147 15.48 4.56 -6.20
CA GLU A 147 14.33 5.04 -5.41
C GLU A 147 14.79 5.80 -4.15
N THR A 148 15.85 5.33 -3.49
CA THR A 148 16.40 6.01 -2.31
C THR A 148 17.01 7.37 -2.67
N GLU A 149 17.70 7.48 -3.80
CA GLU A 149 18.26 8.74 -4.27
C GLU A 149 17.15 9.74 -4.62
N GLU A 150 16.09 9.29 -5.29
CA GLU A 150 14.92 10.11 -5.61
C GLU A 150 14.27 10.65 -4.33
N LEU A 151 13.98 9.78 -3.37
CA LEU A 151 13.36 10.15 -2.10
C LEU A 151 14.24 11.11 -1.30
N LEU A 152 15.55 10.90 -1.30
CA LEU A 152 16.50 11.77 -0.60
C LEU A 152 16.55 13.15 -1.26
N ASN A 153 16.48 13.23 -2.58
CA ASN A 153 16.40 14.49 -3.32
C ASN A 153 15.09 15.23 -3.02
N GLU A 154 13.96 14.53 -2.96
CA GLU A 154 12.68 15.11 -2.54
C GLU A 154 12.76 15.66 -1.10
N MET A 155 13.33 14.89 -0.18
CA MET A 155 13.53 15.35 1.20
C MET A 155 14.43 16.59 1.26
N LYS A 156 15.53 16.65 0.49
CA LYS A 156 16.37 17.85 0.41
C LYS A 156 15.61 19.05 -0.13
N ASN A 157 14.79 18.86 -1.17
CA ASN A 157 13.97 19.92 -1.75
C ASN A 157 12.93 20.45 -0.76
N THR A 158 12.26 19.56 -0.03
CA THR A 158 11.29 19.96 1.01
C THR A 158 11.97 20.71 2.16
N VAL A 159 13.11 20.22 2.67
CA VAL A 159 13.89 20.91 3.71
C VAL A 159 14.40 22.27 3.22
N GLY A 160 14.84 22.36 1.97
CA GLY A 160 15.24 23.61 1.32
C GLY A 160 14.08 24.61 1.28
N GLY A 161 12.90 24.18 0.80
CA GLY A 161 11.70 25.02 0.77
C GLY A 161 11.24 25.48 2.16
N LEU A 162 11.29 24.59 3.17
CA LEU A 162 10.98 24.94 4.56
C LEU A 162 12.01 25.91 5.16
N SER A 163 13.29 25.77 4.79
CA SER A 163 14.35 26.69 5.20
C SER A 163 14.15 28.08 4.60
N ASP A 164 13.80 28.16 3.32
CA ASP A 164 13.48 29.42 2.65
C ASP A 164 12.26 30.11 3.27
N LEU A 165 11.21 29.35 3.59
CA LEU A 165 10.04 29.85 4.35
C LEU A 165 10.45 30.43 5.70
N ARG A 166 11.35 29.78 6.44
CA ARG A 166 11.86 30.28 7.73
C ARG A 166 12.59 31.61 7.58
N PHE A 167 13.31 31.83 6.49
CA PHE A 167 14.03 33.07 6.21
C PHE A 167 13.19 34.09 5.41
N GLY A 168 11.88 33.85 5.27
CA GLY A 168 10.96 34.77 4.62
C GLY A 168 11.07 34.80 3.09
N ARG A 169 11.76 33.84 2.49
CA ARG A 169 11.80 33.64 1.04
C ARG A 169 10.64 32.75 0.65
N LEU A 170 9.60 33.38 0.11
CA LEU A 170 8.46 32.66 -0.46
C LEU A 170 8.82 32.17 -1.85
N ALA A 171 8.33 30.98 -2.22
CA ALA A 171 8.53 30.41 -3.57
C ALA A 171 8.02 31.35 -4.68
N ASN A 172 7.00 32.16 -4.39
CA ASN A 172 6.57 33.26 -5.25
C ASN A 172 6.99 34.59 -4.60
N SER A 173 8.10 35.14 -5.09
CA SER A 173 8.65 36.43 -4.67
C SER A 173 7.73 37.63 -4.95
N GLY A 174 6.73 37.46 -5.83
CA GLY A 174 5.73 38.46 -6.17
C GLY A 174 4.47 38.45 -5.29
N ILE A 175 4.32 37.49 -4.36
CA ILE A 175 3.13 37.38 -3.49
C ILE A 175 2.82 38.70 -2.79
N ARG A 176 3.85 39.40 -2.29
CA ARG A 176 3.65 40.68 -1.60
C ARG A 176 2.99 41.72 -2.51
N GLY A 177 3.42 41.81 -3.77
CA GLY A 177 2.82 42.72 -4.75
C GLY A 177 1.39 42.34 -5.10
N GLN A 178 1.13 41.03 -5.29
CA GLN A 178 -0.21 40.52 -5.59
C GLN A 178 -1.21 40.74 -4.44
N VAL A 179 -0.74 40.61 -3.19
CA VAL A 179 -1.55 40.90 -2.00
C VAL A 179 -1.85 42.40 -1.89
N LEU A 180 -0.86 43.26 -2.13
CA LEU A 180 -1.06 44.72 -2.11
C LEU A 180 -2.05 45.16 -3.19
N GLU A 181 -1.89 44.66 -4.41
CA GLU A 181 -2.81 44.94 -5.53
C GLU A 181 -4.23 44.42 -5.22
N GLY A 182 -4.34 43.24 -4.61
CA GLY A 182 -5.63 42.69 -4.17
C GLY A 182 -6.30 43.55 -3.10
N LEU A 183 -5.54 44.06 -2.13
CA LEU A 183 -6.05 44.94 -1.08
C LEU A 183 -6.50 46.30 -1.65
N GLU A 184 -5.74 46.87 -2.57
CA GLU A 184 -6.10 48.13 -3.25
C GLU A 184 -7.40 48.00 -4.04
N ARG A 185 -7.63 46.85 -4.71
CA ARG A 185 -8.91 46.56 -5.38
C ARG A 185 -10.08 46.45 -4.39
N VAL A 186 -9.87 45.84 -3.22
CA VAL A 186 -10.91 45.70 -2.18
C VAL A 186 -11.22 47.06 -1.56
N GLU A 187 -10.21 47.90 -1.31
CA GLU A 187 -10.38 49.26 -0.81
C GLU A 187 -11.17 50.13 -1.80
N GLY A 188 -10.83 50.07 -3.10
CA GLY A 188 -11.60 50.75 -4.14
C GLY A 188 -13.05 50.27 -4.26
N ALA A 189 -13.29 48.96 -4.10
CA ALA A 189 -14.64 48.40 -4.07
C ALA A 189 -15.43 48.82 -2.81
N ALA A 190 -14.79 48.96 -1.66
CA ALA A 190 -15.44 49.42 -0.43
C ALA A 190 -15.76 50.94 -0.48
N ALA A 191 -14.85 51.75 -1.03
CA ALA A 191 -15.05 53.20 -1.17
C ALA A 191 -16.20 53.56 -2.13
N THR A 192 -16.43 52.74 -3.16
CA THR A 192 -17.52 52.95 -4.13
C THR A 192 -18.91 52.54 -3.59
N VAL A 193 -18.98 51.66 -2.59
CA VAL A 193 -20.23 51.24 -1.95
C VAL A 193 -20.71 52.24 -0.89
N GLY A 194 -19.81 53.05 -0.31
CA GLY A 194 -20.14 54.06 0.71
C GLY A 194 -20.63 55.42 0.17
N ALA A 195 -20.65 55.63 -1.15
CA ALA A 195 -20.99 56.90 -1.80
C ALA A 195 -22.41 56.94 -2.41
N LYS A 196 -23.31 56.05 -1.97
CA LYS A 196 -24.70 55.95 -2.47
C LYS A 196 -25.72 56.10 -1.36
#